data_AF-A0A7G9YYL7-F1
#
_entry.id   AF-A0A7G9YYL7-F1
#
_cell.length_a   1.000
_cell.length_b   1.000
_cell.length_c   1.000
_cell.angle_alpha   90.00
_cell.angle_beta   90.00
_cell.angle_gamma   90.00
#
_symmetry.space_group_name_H-M   'P 1'
#
loop_
_entity.id
_entity.type
_entity.pdbx_description
1 polymer ?
#
loop_
_entity_poly.entity_id
_entity_poly.type
_entity_poly.pdbx_seq_one_letter_code
_entity_poly.pdbx_strand_id
1 'polypeptide(L)'
;MTPNPNSMKLKALYIVSLLVLGVFVVLPFFHPTVSETAYSEVSGVQLLENGTERIILFDIVNHEQKDMNYTVRVTVDGKNYTEEVLLRGGGVFTYVHHIHPDRIARGGFSFAVYKEGMSAPIEEATYFGR
;
A
#
# COMPACT_ATOMS: atom_id res chain seq x y z
N MET A 1 -66.62 9.14 2.63
CA MET A 1 -65.38 9.77 2.16
C MET A 1 -64.47 8.69 1.60
N THR A 2 -64.38 8.56 0.29
CA THR A 2 -63.46 7.62 -0.36
C THR A 2 -62.03 8.17 -0.27
N PRO A 3 -61.02 7.36 0.10
CA PRO A 3 -59.66 7.84 0.22
C PRO A 3 -59.14 8.32 -1.15
N ASN A 4 -58.52 9.50 -1.18
CA ASN A 4 -57.94 10.05 -2.40
C ASN A 4 -56.84 9.11 -2.93
N PRO A 5 -56.97 8.54 -4.14
CA PRO A 5 -56.05 7.52 -4.66
C PRO A 5 -54.61 8.01 -4.78
N ASN A 6 -54.40 9.33 -4.90
CA ASN A 6 -53.08 9.93 -4.98
C ASN A 6 -52.34 9.87 -3.62
N SER A 7 -53.06 9.88 -2.51
CA SER A 7 -52.49 9.78 -1.16
C SER A 7 -51.92 8.39 -0.87
N MET A 8 -52.54 7.34 -1.41
CA MET A 8 -52.07 5.95 -1.25
C MET A 8 -50.79 5.70 -2.05
N LYS A 9 -50.71 6.24 -3.27
CA LYS A 9 -49.50 6.17 -4.11
C LYS A 9 -48.31 6.90 -3.48
N LEU A 10 -48.55 8.06 -2.87
CA LEU A 10 -47.48 8.83 -2.19
C LEU A 10 -46.95 8.10 -0.95
N LYS A 11 -47.84 7.49 -0.16
CA LYS A 11 -47.44 6.65 1.00
C LYS A 11 -46.66 5.43 0.57
N ALA A 12 -47.07 4.76 -0.51
CA ALA A 12 -46.34 3.61 -1.05
C ALA A 12 -44.94 4.01 -1.53
N LEU A 13 -44.82 5.12 -2.26
CA LEU A 13 -43.53 5.64 -2.71
C LEU A 13 -42.62 6.00 -1.52
N TYR A 14 -43.17 6.63 -0.49
CA TYR A 14 -42.44 6.97 0.73
C TYR A 14 -41.91 5.73 1.46
N ILE A 15 -42.75 4.69 1.61
CA ILE A 15 -42.35 3.43 2.27
C ILE A 15 -41.23 2.74 1.48
N VAL A 16 -41.35 2.67 0.15
CA VAL A 16 -40.31 2.09 -0.71
C VAL A 16 -39.01 2.88 -0.60
N SER A 17 -39.08 4.22 -0.62
CA SER A 17 -37.92 5.08 -0.46
C SER A 17 -37.25 4.90 0.91
N LEU A 18 -38.04 4.72 1.98
CA LEU A 18 -37.53 4.45 3.32
C LEU A 18 -36.81 3.09 3.43
N LEU A 19 -37.35 2.06 2.76
CA LEU A 19 -36.71 0.75 2.69
C LEU A 19 -35.39 0.80 1.93
N VAL A 20 -35.35 1.49 0.79
CA VAL A 20 -34.12 1.69 0.02
C VAL A 20 -33.09 2.44 0.86
N LEU A 21 -33.48 3.52 1.53
CA LEU A 21 -32.59 4.27 2.42
C LEU A 21 -32.06 3.40 3.55
N GLY A 22 -32.92 2.59 4.18
CA GLY A 22 -32.51 1.65 5.23
C GLY A 22 -31.46 0.65 4.75
N VAL A 23 -31.65 0.09 3.54
CA VAL A 23 -30.66 -0.80 2.92
C VAL A 23 -29.33 -0.07 2.69
N PHE A 24 -29.36 1.16 2.19
CA PHE A 24 -28.14 1.96 1.98
C PHE A 24 -27.40 2.30 3.27
N VAL A 25 -28.12 2.53 4.38
CA VAL A 25 -27.52 2.79 5.69
C VAL A 25 -26.88 1.54 6.27
N VAL A 26 -27.47 0.36 6.04
CA VAL A 26 -27.07 -0.91 6.66
C VAL A 26 -25.95 -1.61 5.87
N LEU A 27 -25.93 -1.49 4.54
CA LEU A 27 -24.89 -2.04 3.66
C LEU A 27 -23.43 -1.78 4.13
N PRO A 28 -23.02 -0.55 4.51
CA PRO A 28 -21.64 -0.28 4.94
C PRO A 28 -21.25 -0.96 6.25
N PHE A 29 -22.20 -1.41 7.08
CA PHE A 29 -21.91 -2.17 8.30
C PHE A 29 -21.59 -3.65 8.02
N PHE A 30 -22.12 -4.20 6.92
CA PHE A 30 -21.86 -5.60 6.53
C PHE A 30 -20.72 -5.74 5.52
N HIS A 31 -20.56 -4.73 4.66
CA HIS A 31 -19.39 -4.58 3.81
C HIS A 31 -18.77 -3.24 4.13
N PRO A 32 -17.87 -3.14 5.11
CA PRO A 32 -17.06 -1.95 5.25
C PRO A 32 -16.34 -1.76 3.91
N THR A 33 -16.81 -0.80 3.11
CA THR A 33 -16.11 -0.26 1.94
C THR A 33 -14.93 0.61 2.38
N VAL A 34 -14.30 0.24 3.50
CA VAL A 34 -12.85 0.27 3.54
C VAL A 34 -12.44 -0.91 2.68
N SER A 35 -12.52 -0.72 1.36
CA SER A 35 -11.51 -1.35 0.54
C SER A 35 -10.21 -1.02 1.25
N GLU A 36 -9.49 -2.03 1.72
CA GLU A 36 -8.04 -1.96 1.76
C GLU A 36 -7.65 -1.49 0.35
N THR A 37 -7.72 -0.18 0.10
CA THR A 37 -6.75 0.45 -0.75
C THR A 37 -5.48 -0.03 -0.11
N ALA A 38 -4.80 -0.97 -0.76
CA ALA A 38 -3.45 -1.33 -0.47
C ALA A 38 -2.69 0.00 -0.53
N TYR A 39 -2.67 0.72 0.60
CA TYR A 39 -1.80 1.85 0.76
C TYR A 39 -0.44 1.22 0.64
N SER A 40 0.25 1.59 -0.42
CA SER A 40 1.56 1.05 -0.71
C SER A 40 2.41 1.34 0.52
N GLU A 41 2.68 0.29 1.32
CA GLU A 41 3.50 0.39 2.51
C GLU A 41 4.89 0.88 2.13
N VAL A 42 5.29 0.73 0.87
CA VAL A 42 6.43 1.40 0.27
C VAL A 42 5.97 2.54 -0.63
N SER A 43 6.44 3.75 -0.37
CA SER A 43 6.08 4.95 -1.14
C SER A 43 7.31 5.75 -1.58
N GLY A 44 7.14 6.56 -2.62
CA GLY A 44 8.16 7.54 -3.03
C GLY A 44 9.45 6.95 -3.58
N VAL A 45 9.41 5.75 -4.19
CA VAL A 45 10.59 5.09 -4.79
C VAL A 45 11.25 6.02 -5.80
N GLN A 46 12.45 6.47 -5.47
CA GLN A 46 13.28 7.35 -6.28
C GLN A 46 14.62 6.70 -6.55
N LEU A 47 15.02 6.73 -7.82
CA LEU A 47 16.37 6.39 -8.25
C LEU A 47 17.06 7.70 -8.64
N LEU A 48 18.04 8.10 -7.84
CA LEU A 48 18.87 9.26 -8.11
C LEU A 48 20.17 8.80 -8.76
N GLU A 49 20.53 9.41 -9.89
CA GLU A 49 21.82 9.19 -10.53
C GLU A 49 22.72 10.40 -10.28
N ASN A 50 23.83 10.19 -9.58
CA ASN A 50 24.85 11.20 -9.33
C ASN A 50 26.16 10.76 -9.99
N GLY A 51 26.23 10.83 -11.33
CA GLY A 51 27.43 10.62 -12.16
C GLY A 51 28.12 9.27 -12.02
N THR A 52 28.72 9.02 -10.86
CA THR A 52 29.40 7.80 -10.43
C THR A 52 28.68 7.11 -9.28
N GLU A 53 27.39 7.36 -9.02
CA GLU A 53 26.65 6.69 -7.96
C GLU A 53 25.16 6.64 -8.31
N ARG A 54 24.51 5.54 -7.92
CA ARG A 54 23.05 5.43 -7.92
C ARG A 54 22.56 5.33 -6.49
N ILE A 55 21.51 6.07 -6.15
CA ILE A 55 20.92 6.04 -4.82
C ILE A 55 19.47 5.61 -4.96
N ILE A 56 19.09 4.54 -4.26
CA ILE A 56 17.69 4.16 -4.09
C ILE A 56 17.18 4.81 -2.81
N LEU A 57 16.04 5.49 -2.91
CA LEU A 57 15.36 6.09 -1.79
C LEU A 57 13.88 5.73 -1.83
N PHE A 58 13.34 5.24 -0.71
CA PHE A 58 11.91 5.02 -0.54
C PHE A 58 11.51 5.07 0.93
N ASP A 59 10.24 5.35 1.19
CA ASP A 59 9.68 5.34 2.54
C ASP A 59 8.92 4.04 2.77
N ILE A 60 9.07 3.45 3.95
CA ILE A 60 8.25 2.37 4.49
C ILE A 60 7.30 2.96 5.52
N VAL A 61 6.00 2.74 5.37
CA VAL A 61 4.96 3.20 6.28
C VAL A 61 4.30 2.00 6.94
N ASN A 62 4.37 1.93 8.27
CA ASN A 62 3.65 0.92 9.03
C ASN A 62 2.20 1.39 9.27
N HIS A 63 1.25 0.88 8.49
CA HIS A 63 -0.17 1.19 8.66
C HIS A 63 -0.82 0.47 9.85
N GLU A 64 -0.14 -0.50 10.46
CA GLU A 64 -0.62 -1.19 11.66
C GLU A 64 -0.49 -0.28 12.89
N GLN A 65 -1.37 -0.49 13.88
CA GLN A 65 -1.30 0.19 15.19
C GLN A 65 -0.33 -0.50 16.18
N LYS A 66 0.48 -1.44 15.69
CA LYS A 66 1.46 -2.21 16.47
C LYS A 66 2.82 -2.12 15.79
N ASP A 67 3.86 -2.37 16.57
CA ASP A 67 5.22 -2.44 16.05
C ASP A 67 5.35 -3.66 15.13
N MET A 68 5.99 -3.46 13.97
CA MET A 68 6.14 -4.47 12.92
C MET A 68 7.57 -4.48 12.41
N ASN A 69 8.13 -5.68 12.20
CA ASN A 69 9.40 -5.83 11.51
C ASN A 69 9.24 -5.79 10.00
N TYR A 70 10.18 -5.10 9.35
CA TYR A 70 10.32 -5.05 7.90
C TYR A 70 11.70 -5.53 7.52
N THR A 71 11.78 -6.28 6.43
CA THR A 71 13.05 -6.73 5.85
C THR A 71 13.21 -6.12 4.47
N VAL A 72 14.25 -5.32 4.29
CA VAL A 72 14.65 -4.80 2.98
C VAL A 72 15.79 -5.67 2.45
N ARG A 73 15.61 -6.23 1.26
CA ARG A 73 16.64 -6.98 0.54
C ARG A 73 16.99 -6.23 -0.74
N VAL A 74 18.26 -5.85 -0.87
CA VAL A 74 18.81 -5.26 -2.09
C VAL A 74 19.77 -6.26 -2.73
N THR A 75 19.60 -6.54 -4.01
CA THR A 75 20.47 -7.40 -4.80
C THR A 75 21.23 -6.55 -5.80
N VAL A 76 22.55 -6.53 -5.75
CA VAL A 76 23.41 -5.83 -6.72
C VAL A 76 24.39 -6.85 -7.29
N ASP A 77 24.32 -7.12 -8.60
CA ASP A 77 25.19 -8.10 -9.28
C ASP A 77 25.24 -9.46 -8.57
N GLY A 78 24.08 -9.93 -8.08
CA GLY A 78 23.94 -11.21 -7.38
C GLY A 78 24.41 -11.21 -5.92
N LYS A 79 24.91 -10.08 -5.40
CA LYS A 79 25.18 -9.91 -3.96
C LYS A 79 23.95 -9.36 -3.27
N ASN A 80 23.53 -10.04 -2.20
CA ASN A 80 22.37 -9.65 -1.40
C ASN A 80 22.82 -8.86 -0.17
N TYR A 81 22.15 -7.74 0.06
CA TYR A 81 22.24 -6.91 1.27
C TYR A 81 20.87 -6.94 1.93
N THR A 82 20.82 -7.39 3.18
CA THR A 82 19.58 -7.49 3.94
C THR A 82 19.64 -6.56 5.13
N GLU A 83 18.59 -5.79 5.33
CA GLU A 83 18.41 -4.90 6.48
C GLU A 83 17.06 -5.19 7.13
N GLU A 84 17.05 -5.25 8.46
CA GLU A 84 15.85 -5.45 9.26
C GLU A 84 15.57 -4.20 10.07
N VAL A 85 14.33 -3.72 10.03
CA VAL A 85 13.92 -2.49 10.70
C VAL A 85 12.61 -2.73 11.44
N LEU A 86 12.60 -2.40 12.73
CA LEU A 86 11.38 -2.39 13.55
C LEU A 86 10.72 -1.01 13.44
N LEU A 87 9.55 -0.95 12.82
CA LEU A 87 8.75 0.27 12.71
C LEU A 87 7.65 0.26 13.77
N ARG A 88 7.57 1.32 14.57
CA ARG A 88 6.45 1.51 15.50
C ARG A 88 5.12 1.61 14.75
N GLY A 89 4.02 1.30 15.43
CA GLY A 89 2.68 1.45 14.85
C GLY A 89 2.42 2.87 14.34
N GLY A 90 1.98 3.01 13.08
CA GLY A 90 1.81 4.30 12.40
C GLY A 90 3.11 5.02 12.01
N GLY A 91 4.27 4.39 12.22
CA GLY A 91 5.59 4.97 11.97
C GLY A 91 5.98 4.98 10.49
N VAL A 92 6.95 5.83 10.17
CA VAL A 92 7.55 5.93 8.84
C VAL A 92 9.07 5.77 8.95
N PHE A 93 9.66 5.05 8.00
CA PHE A 93 11.10 4.85 7.89
C PHE A 93 11.56 5.13 6.46
N THR A 94 12.51 6.06 6.29
CA THR A 94 13.13 6.33 5.00
C THR A 94 14.35 5.45 4.81
N TYR A 95 14.30 4.57 3.81
CA TYR A 95 15.42 3.75 3.39
C TYR A 95 16.25 4.49 2.34
N VAL A 96 17.57 4.51 2.52
CA VAL A 96 18.52 5.08 1.56
C VAL A 96 19.65 4.10 1.34
N HIS A 97 19.83 3.66 0.09
CA HIS A 97 20.90 2.74 -0.27
C HIS A 97 21.76 3.30 -1.40
N HIS A 98 23.05 3.43 -1.10
CA HIS A 98 24.09 3.91 -1.98
C HIS A 98 24.67 2.75 -2.79
N ILE A 99 24.48 2.79 -4.11
CA ILE A 99 25.02 1.81 -5.06
C ILE A 99 26.15 2.46 -5.86
N HIS A 100 27.37 2.07 -5.49
CA HIS A 100 28.55 2.49 -6.21
C HIS A 100 28.76 1.64 -7.50
N PRO A 101 29.12 2.26 -8.63
CA PRO A 101 29.19 1.65 -9.96
C PRO A 101 30.38 0.69 -10.10
N ASP A 102 31.40 0.80 -9.25
CA ASP A 102 32.45 -0.22 -9.11
C ASP A 102 31.89 -1.59 -8.68
N ARG A 103 30.70 -1.60 -8.06
CA ARG A 103 29.96 -2.81 -7.67
C ARG A 103 28.94 -3.28 -8.71
N ILE A 104 28.72 -2.53 -9.79
CA ILE A 104 27.88 -2.90 -10.92
C ILE A 104 28.78 -3.22 -12.11
N ALA A 105 29.35 -4.43 -12.12
CA ALA A 105 30.26 -4.91 -13.14
C ALA A 105 29.58 -5.20 -14.49
N ARG A 106 28.24 -5.38 -14.52
CA ARG A 106 27.42 -5.47 -15.76
C ARG A 106 25.90 -5.66 -15.55
N GLY A 107 25.42 -5.90 -14.33
CA GLY A 107 24.04 -6.29 -14.07
C GLY A 107 23.13 -5.18 -13.54
N GLY A 108 21.85 -5.51 -13.48
CA GLY A 108 20.87 -4.67 -12.79
C GLY A 108 21.00 -4.78 -11.27
N PHE A 109 20.30 -3.90 -10.57
CA PHE A 109 20.03 -4.07 -9.16
C PHE A 109 18.53 -4.32 -8.96
N SER A 110 18.17 -5.07 -7.93
CA SER A 110 16.79 -5.22 -7.50
C SER A 110 16.66 -4.93 -6.02
N PHE A 111 15.47 -4.53 -5.60
CA PHE A 111 15.12 -4.49 -4.19
C PHE A 111 13.78 -5.16 -3.96
N ALA A 112 13.61 -5.74 -2.78
CA ALA A 112 12.37 -6.33 -2.31
C ALA A 112 12.19 -5.95 -0.83
N VAL A 113 10.97 -5.55 -0.47
CA VAL A 113 10.58 -5.27 0.91
C VAL A 113 9.63 -6.35 1.37
N TYR A 114 9.87 -6.90 2.57
CA TYR A 114 9.04 -7.92 3.19
C TYR A 114 8.50 -7.39 4.51
N LYS A 115 7.23 -7.70 4.79
CA LYS A 115 6.58 -7.45 6.07
C LYS A 115 6.65 -8.71 6.93
N GLU A 116 6.82 -8.54 8.24
CA GLU A 116 6.78 -9.64 9.20
C GLU A 116 5.54 -10.54 9.00
N GLY A 117 5.79 -11.85 8.92
CA GLY A 117 4.74 -12.86 8.70
C GLY A 117 4.36 -13.10 7.23
N MET A 118 4.90 -12.31 6.29
CA MET A 118 4.70 -12.52 4.85
C MET A 118 5.89 -13.25 4.22
N SER A 119 5.59 -14.22 3.36
CA SER A 119 6.59 -14.93 2.54
C SER A 119 6.85 -14.25 1.19
N ALA A 120 5.89 -13.48 0.70
CA ALA A 120 6.01 -12.68 -0.53
C ALA A 120 6.40 -11.23 -0.19
N PRO A 121 7.14 -10.56 -1.08
CA PRO A 121 7.45 -9.14 -0.89
C PRO A 121 6.19 -8.29 -1.03
N ILE A 122 6.09 -7.24 -0.22
CA ILE A 122 5.06 -6.21 -0.33
C ILE A 122 5.38 -5.21 -1.45
N GLU A 123 6.65 -5.07 -1.81
CA GLU A 123 7.16 -4.24 -2.90
C GLU A 123 8.40 -4.90 -3.48
N GLU A 124 8.54 -4.91 -4.80
CA GLU A 124 9.72 -5.41 -5.50
C GLU A 124 9.93 -4.64 -6.80
N ALA A 125 11.16 -4.19 -7.04
CA ALA A 125 11.53 -3.57 -8.31
C ALA A 125 12.93 -3.99 -8.76
N THR A 126 13.12 -4.06 -10.07
CA THR A 126 14.41 -4.36 -10.70
C THR A 126 14.75 -3.28 -11.71
N TYR A 127 15.98 -2.79 -11.66
CA TYR A 127 16.51 -1.75 -12.52
C TYR A 127 17.75 -2.26 -13.24
N PHE A 128 17.77 -2.12 -14.55
CA PHE A 128 18.93 -2.48 -15.36
C PHE A 128 19.73 -1.23 -15.72
N GLY A 129 21.06 -1.31 -15.62
CA GLY A 129 21.92 -0.31 -16.21
C GLY A 129 21.81 -0.34 -17.73
N ARG A 130 21.71 0.84 -18.36
CA ARG A 130 21.90 1.00 -19.80
C ARG A 130 23.38 0.94 -20.17
#